data_AF-W4FFQ3-F1
#
_entry.id   AF-W4FFQ3-F1
#
_cell.length_a   1.000
_cell.length_b   1.000
_cell.length_c   1.000
_cell.angle_alpha   90.00
_cell.angle_beta   90.00
_cell.angle_gamma   90.00
#
_symmetry.space_group_name_H-M   'P 1'
#
loop_
_entity.id
_entity.type
_entity.pdbx_description
1 polymer ?
#
loop_
_entity_poly.entity_id
_entity_poly.type
_entity_poly.pdbx_seq_one_letter_code
_entity_poly.pdbx_strand_id
1 'polypeptide(L)'
;MSQVKIDINLKLNSQSVDRYKFGKATHEATALYRPHENKIILPVGILQKPFFDAQFDATQSFGAIGMVIGHEITHGFDNSGRYCDCDGKIETVVIERLQRFVQHESPVH
;
A
#
# COMPACT_ATOMS: atom_id res chain seq x y z
N MET A 1 1.57 -7.34 -26.81
CA MET A 1 2.72 -6.92 -25.98
C MET A 1 4.01 -7.16 -26.77
N SER A 2 5.06 -6.35 -26.63
CA SER A 2 6.30 -6.51 -27.41
C SER A 2 7.27 -7.50 -26.77
N GLN A 3 8.09 -8.16 -27.60
CA GLN A 3 9.16 -9.07 -27.17
C GLN A 3 10.09 -8.42 -26.13
N VAL A 4 10.42 -7.13 -26.32
CA VAL A 4 11.22 -6.33 -25.40
C VAL A 4 10.61 -6.28 -23.99
N LYS A 5 9.28 -6.15 -23.86
CA LYS A 5 8.63 -6.18 -22.54
C LYS A 5 8.73 -7.57 -21.89
N ILE A 6 8.70 -8.64 -22.68
CA ILE A 6 8.80 -10.01 -22.18
C ILE A 6 10.23 -10.26 -21.66
N ASP A 7 11.25 -9.89 -22.43
CA ASP A 7 12.66 -10.08 -22.08
C ASP A 7 13.08 -9.27 -20.85
N ILE A 8 12.55 -8.05 -20.70
CA ILE A 8 12.78 -7.21 -19.51
C ILE A 8 12.15 -7.86 -18.27
N ASN A 9 10.90 -8.35 -18.36
CA ASN A 9 10.26 -9.02 -17.23
C ASN A 9 10.97 -10.32 -16.85
N LEU A 10 11.45 -11.10 -17.82
CA LEU A 10 12.24 -12.31 -17.57
C LEU A 10 13.57 -12.01 -16.85
N LYS A 11 14.26 -10.92 -17.20
CA LYS A 11 15.48 -10.49 -16.49
C LYS A 11 15.21 -10.05 -15.06
N LEU A 12 14.07 -9.43 -14.78
CA LEU A 12 13.69 -8.97 -13.45
C LEU A 12 13.38 -10.13 -12.49
N ASN A 13 12.92 -11.28 -12.99
CA ASN A 13 12.58 -12.44 -12.15
C ASN A 13 13.76 -13.02 -11.36
N SER A 14 14.99 -12.81 -11.82
CA SER A 14 16.20 -13.30 -11.14
C SER A 14 16.87 -12.23 -10.25
N GLN A 15 16.25 -11.06 -10.09
CA GLN A 15 16.77 -9.94 -9.32
C GLN A 15 15.93 -9.71 -8.06
N SER A 16 16.58 -9.21 -6.99
CA SER A 16 15.87 -8.76 -5.81
C SER A 16 14.92 -7.62 -6.14
N VAL A 17 13.75 -7.57 -5.49
CA VAL A 17 12.79 -6.47 -5.66
C VAL A 17 13.45 -5.13 -5.37
N ASP A 18 13.42 -4.22 -6.34
CA ASP A 18 13.85 -2.84 -6.16
C ASP A 18 12.78 -2.03 -5.40
N ARG A 19 13.04 -1.78 -4.12
CA ARG A 19 12.12 -1.05 -3.24
C ARG A 19 12.04 0.45 -3.56
N TYR A 20 12.97 1.01 -4.33
CA TYR A 20 12.94 2.41 -4.77
C TYR A 20 12.10 2.63 -6.02
N LYS A 21 11.55 1.56 -6.62
CA LYS A 21 10.65 1.67 -7.76
C LYS A 21 9.26 2.12 -7.30
N PHE A 22 8.88 3.33 -7.69
CA PHE A 22 7.58 3.90 -7.35
C PHE A 22 6.45 3.41 -8.26
N GLY A 23 6.72 3.06 -9.51
CA GLY A 23 5.72 2.54 -10.46
C GLY A 23 4.49 3.45 -10.69
N LYS A 24 4.60 4.72 -10.30
CA LYS A 24 3.66 5.81 -10.55
C LYS A 24 4.44 7.04 -10.99
N ALA A 25 3.85 7.86 -11.83
CA ALA A 25 4.48 9.11 -12.23
C ALA A 25 4.38 10.13 -11.09
N THR A 26 5.42 10.94 -10.91
CA THR A 26 5.53 11.88 -9.78
C THR A 26 4.43 12.94 -9.74
N HIS A 27 3.87 13.30 -10.90
CA HIS A 27 2.84 14.33 -11.05
C HIS A 27 1.41 13.82 -10.82
N GLU A 28 1.20 12.52 -10.62
CA GLU A 28 -0.13 11.99 -10.33
C GLU A 28 -0.60 12.45 -8.95
N ALA A 29 -1.79 13.07 -8.88
CA ALA A 29 -2.45 13.41 -7.63
C ALA A 29 -3.20 12.18 -7.08
N THR A 30 -2.44 11.21 -6.56
CA THR A 30 -2.95 9.92 -6.08
C THR A 30 -2.17 9.43 -4.87
N ALA A 31 -2.66 8.38 -4.22
CA ALA A 31 -1.94 7.62 -3.21
C ALA A 31 -2.20 6.13 -3.46
N LEU A 32 -1.29 5.26 -3.02
CA LEU A 32 -1.50 3.82 -3.09
C LEU A 32 -0.71 3.05 -2.03
N TYR A 33 -1.30 1.95 -1.58
CA TYR A 33 -0.65 0.89 -0.85
C TYR A 33 -0.28 -0.29 -1.77
N ARG A 34 0.90 -0.86 -1.54
CA ARG A 34 1.36 -2.09 -2.20
C ARG A 34 1.61 -3.18 -1.17
N PRO A 35 0.75 -4.22 -1.10
CA PRO A 35 0.84 -5.25 -0.07
C PRO A 35 2.15 -6.06 -0.15
N HIS A 36 2.58 -6.43 -1.35
CA HIS A 36 3.80 -7.24 -1.55
C HIS A 36 5.12 -6.50 -1.30
N GLU A 37 5.05 -5.18 -1.15
CA GLU A 37 6.21 -4.36 -0.79
C GLU A 37 6.05 -3.75 0.61
N ASN A 38 4.90 -3.98 1.26
CA ASN A 38 4.44 -3.29 2.47
C ASN A 38 4.74 -1.77 2.41
N LYS A 39 4.30 -1.13 1.31
CA LYS A 39 4.74 0.22 0.94
C LYS A 39 3.58 1.14 0.62
N ILE A 40 3.53 2.29 1.30
CA ILE A 40 2.67 3.42 0.94
C ILE A 40 3.46 4.35 0.00
N ILE A 41 2.83 4.78 -1.09
CA ILE A 41 3.43 5.68 -2.07
C ILE A 41 2.59 6.95 -2.17
N LEU A 42 3.24 8.09 -1.93
CA LEU A 42 2.67 9.43 -2.04
C LEU A 42 3.47 10.20 -3.11
N PRO A 43 3.05 10.20 -4.38
CA PRO A 43 3.68 11.01 -5.42
C PRO A 43 3.57 12.51 -5.11
N VAL A 44 4.49 13.31 -5.63
CA VAL A 44 4.53 14.77 -5.41
C VAL A 44 3.23 15.47 -5.81
N GLY A 45 2.52 14.94 -6.82
CA GLY A 45 1.24 15.49 -7.28
C GLY A 45 0.13 15.54 -6.22
N ILE A 46 0.19 14.73 -5.15
CA ILE A 46 -0.78 14.82 -4.05
C ILE A 46 -0.36 15.80 -2.95
N LEU A 47 0.92 16.23 -2.92
CA LEU A 47 1.48 17.11 -1.89
C LEU A 47 1.21 18.59 -2.21
N GLN A 48 -0.05 18.91 -2.50
CA GLN A 48 -0.55 20.25 -2.79
C GLN A 48 -1.99 20.40 -2.30
N LYS A 49 -2.49 21.64 -2.25
CA LYS A 49 -3.89 21.92 -1.90
C LYS A 49 -4.84 21.13 -2.83
N PRO A 50 -5.97 20.61 -2.31
CA PRO A 50 -6.47 20.77 -0.94
C PRO A 50 -5.89 19.77 0.08
N PHE A 51 -5.01 18.87 -0.34
CA PHE A 51 -4.53 17.77 0.51
C PHE A 51 -3.39 18.20 1.44
N PHE A 52 -2.47 19.03 0.95
CA PHE A 52 -1.31 19.48 1.72
C PHE A 52 -0.95 20.94 1.44
N ASP A 53 -0.65 21.69 2.50
CA ASP A 53 0.01 22.98 2.43
C ASP A 53 0.88 23.13 3.69
N ALA A 54 2.09 23.67 3.55
CA ALA A 54 3.00 23.86 4.68
C ALA A 54 2.49 24.88 5.72
N GLN A 55 1.47 25.67 5.38
CA GLN A 55 0.84 26.65 6.26
C GLN A 55 -0.44 26.11 6.94
N PHE A 56 -0.86 24.87 6.65
CA PHE A 56 -2.02 24.28 7.30
C PHE A 56 -1.78 24.10 8.80
N ASP A 57 -2.84 24.35 9.59
CA ASP A 57 -2.83 23.94 10.99
C ASP A 57 -2.85 22.41 11.13
N ALA A 58 -2.72 21.93 12.36
CA ALA A 58 -2.73 20.50 12.64
C ALA A 58 -4.03 19.84 12.17
N THR A 59 -5.19 20.45 12.42
CA THR A 59 -6.51 19.91 12.06
C THR A 59 -6.65 19.77 10.55
N GLN A 60 -6.25 20.80 9.79
CA GLN A 60 -6.24 20.78 8.33
C GLN A 60 -5.29 19.71 7.80
N SER A 61 -4.08 19.60 8.36
CA SER A 61 -3.09 18.60 7.94
C SER A 61 -3.56 17.17 8.23
N PHE A 62 -4.08 16.91 9.43
CA PHE A 62 -4.58 15.59 9.81
C PHE A 62 -5.85 15.23 9.07
N GLY A 63 -6.77 16.17 8.86
CA GLY A 63 -8.03 15.93 8.15
C GLY A 63 -7.86 15.75 6.64
N ALA A 64 -6.86 16.41 6.06
CA ALA A 64 -6.57 16.32 4.63
C ALA A 64 -5.57 15.17 4.34
N ILE A 65 -4.27 15.46 4.22
CA ILE A 65 -3.27 14.43 3.89
C ILE A 65 -3.19 13.32 4.95
N GLY A 66 -3.44 13.62 6.23
CA GLY A 66 -3.44 12.62 7.30
C GLY A 66 -4.50 11.53 7.09
N MET A 67 -5.71 11.91 6.65
CA MET A 67 -6.76 10.95 6.30
C MET A 67 -6.34 10.06 5.12
N VAL A 68 -5.72 10.64 4.09
CA VAL A 68 -5.21 9.88 2.93
C VAL A 68 -4.15 8.87 3.37
N ILE A 69 -3.19 9.29 4.19
CA ILE A 69 -2.17 8.39 4.74
C ILE A 69 -2.82 7.28 5.57
N GLY A 70 -3.79 7.63 6.42
CA GLY A 70 -4.54 6.65 7.21
C GLY A 70 -5.29 5.64 6.33
N HIS A 71 -5.93 6.10 5.26
CA HIS A 71 -6.58 5.24 4.27
C HIS A 71 -5.59 4.23 3.67
N GLU A 72 -4.41 4.67 3.23
CA GLU A 72 -3.40 3.76 2.69
C GLU A 72 -2.83 2.80 3.74
N ILE A 73 -2.72 3.22 5.01
CA ILE A 73 -2.38 2.30 6.11
C ILE A 73 -3.44 1.21 6.26
N THR A 74 -4.74 1.57 6.18
CA THR A 74 -5.82 0.59 6.32
C THR A 74 -5.84 -0.46 5.21
N HIS A 75 -5.34 -0.14 4.02
CA HIS A 75 -5.14 -1.13 2.95
C HIS A 75 -4.12 -2.23 3.33
N GLY A 76 -3.24 -2.00 4.30
CA GLY A 76 -2.39 -3.04 4.88
C GLY A 76 -3.16 -4.11 5.67
N PHE A 77 -4.39 -3.80 6.08
CA PHE A 77 -5.21 -4.67 6.93
C PHE A 77 -6.56 -5.03 6.29
N ASP A 78 -6.83 -4.54 5.08
CA ASP A 78 -8.07 -4.83 4.37
C ASP A 78 -8.11 -6.28 3.84
N ASN A 79 -9.12 -6.58 3.02
CA ASN A 79 -9.35 -7.91 2.49
C ASN A 79 -8.17 -8.50 1.71
N SER A 80 -7.28 -7.67 1.16
CA SER A 80 -6.10 -8.10 0.42
C SER A 80 -4.83 -7.99 1.27
N GLY A 81 -4.67 -6.88 2.00
CA GLY A 81 -3.46 -6.59 2.76
C GLY A 81 -3.23 -7.52 3.93
N ARG A 82 -4.31 -7.96 4.61
CA ARG A 82 -4.23 -8.78 5.83
C ARG A 82 -3.44 -10.08 5.68
N TYR A 83 -3.33 -10.61 4.46
CA TYR A 83 -2.65 -11.87 4.20
C TYR A 83 -1.12 -11.73 4.11
N CYS A 84 -0.61 -10.50 4.06
CA CYS A 84 0.80 -10.22 3.97
C CYS A 84 1.39 -9.94 5.37
N ASP A 85 2.59 -10.43 5.61
CA ASP A 85 3.38 -10.05 6.79
C ASP A 85 4.04 -8.67 6.62
N CYS A 86 4.86 -8.26 7.59
CA CYS A 86 5.57 -6.98 7.55
C CYS A 86 6.61 -6.86 6.42
N ASP A 87 7.02 -7.99 5.82
CA ASP A 87 7.91 -8.03 4.65
C ASP A 87 7.13 -8.05 3.33
N GLY A 88 5.79 -8.09 3.36
CA GLY A 88 4.94 -8.20 2.19
C GLY A 88 4.77 -9.63 1.65
N LYS A 89 5.16 -10.65 2.43
CA LYS A 89 5.03 -12.06 2.04
C LYS A 89 3.68 -12.61 2.45
N ILE A 90 3.06 -13.37 1.55
CA ILE A 90 1.87 -14.15 1.92
C ILE A 90 2.35 -15.33 2.77
N GLU A 91 2.02 -15.31 4.05
CA GLU A 91 2.43 -16.33 5.01
C GLU A 91 1.22 -17.12 5.50
N THR A 92 1.30 -18.46 5.41
CA THR A 92 0.24 -19.38 5.85
C THR A 92 -0.12 -19.17 7.31
N VAL A 93 0.87 -18.87 8.16
CA VAL A 93 0.65 -18.60 9.59
C VAL A 93 -0.20 -17.36 9.82
N VAL A 94 -0.07 -16.33 8.98
CA VAL A 94 -0.91 -15.12 9.04
C VAL A 94 -2.35 -15.48 8.62
N ILE A 95 -2.51 -16.28 7.57
CA ILE A 95 -3.82 -16.77 7.10
C ILE A 95 -4.53 -17.57 8.20
N GLU A 96 -3.85 -18.50 8.87
CA GLU A 96 -4.41 -19.30 9.97
C GLU A 96 -4.80 -18.46 11.19
N ARG A 97 -4.02 -17.41 11.50
CA ARG A 97 -4.34 -16.47 12.58
C ARG A 97 -5.59 -15.66 12.24
N LEU A 98 -5.73 -15.21 11.00
CA LEU A 98 -6.93 -14.52 10.53
C LEU A 98 -8.17 -15.40 10.57
N GLN A 99 -8.05 -16.66 10.14
CA GLN A 99 -9.16 -17.62 10.24
C GLN A 99 -9.60 -17.82 11.70
N ARG A 100 -8.65 -17.93 12.64
CA ARG A 100 -8.95 -18.02 14.08
C ARG A 100 -9.60 -16.76 14.63
N PHE A 101 -9.17 -15.58 14.19
CA PHE A 101 -9.74 -14.30 14.58
C PHE A 101 -11.20 -14.18 14.13
N VAL A 102 -11.48 -14.44 12.85
CA VAL A 102 -12.85 -14.43 12.29
C VAL A 102 -13.76 -15.45 12.98
N GLN A 103 -13.22 -16.64 13.30
CA GLN A 103 -13.97 -17.66 14.05
C GLN A 103 -14.21 -17.28 15.51
N HIS A 104 -13.32 -16.52 16.16
CA HIS A 104 -13.53 -16.02 17.53
C HIS A 104 -14.44 -14.78 17.59
N GLU A 105 -14.53 -13.99 16.53
CA GLU A 105 -15.48 -12.87 16.43
C GLU A 105 -16.90 -13.30 16.06
N SER A 106 -17.15 -14.59 15.81
CA SER A 106 -18.49 -15.12 15.57
C SER A 106 -19.12 -15.78 16.82
N PRO A 107 -19.78 -15.02 17.71
CA PRO A 107 -20.83 -15.58 18.57
C PRO A 107 -22.22 -15.00 18.25
N VAL A 108 -23.13 -15.92 17.87
CA VAL A 108 -24.60 -15.92 17.99
C VAL A 108 -25.41 -14.84 17.23
N HIS A 109 -26.11 -15.34 16.20
CA HIS A 109 -27.35 -14.83 15.55
C HIS A 109 -27.47 -13.37 15.15
#